data_AF-A0A950KH31-F1
#
_entry.id   AF-A0A950KH31-F1
#
_cell.length_a   1.000
_cell.length_b   1.000
_cell.length_c   1.000
_cell.angle_alpha   90.00
_cell.angle_beta   90.00
_cell.angle_gamma   90.00
#
_symmetry.space_group_name_H-M   'P 1'
#
loop_
_entity.id
_entity.type
_entity.pdbx_description
1 polymer ?
#
loop_
_entity_poly.entity_id
_entity_poly.type
_entity_poly.pdbx_seq_one_letter_code
_entity_poly.pdbx_strand_id
1 'polypeptide(L)'
;MNARFDLNYDKLAGDSRFAAIAGGMSTTSRIDSRDAFNRYCRKACRLWKEHFSDVPAGKTSALFTDLLERINRRAEGTIKTPWGGVVIMLHEHPRVEKYLVIRQGGYLALEMHE
;
A
#
# COMPACT_ATOMS: atom_id res chain seq x y z
N MET A 1 -14.25 21.33 11.10
CA MET A 1 -14.27 20.01 11.77
C MET A 1 -12.87 19.43 11.71
N ASN A 2 -12.18 19.27 12.84
CA ASN A 2 -10.94 18.49 12.86
C ASN A 2 -11.34 17.02 12.98
N ALA A 3 -11.36 16.31 11.85
CA ALA A 3 -11.54 14.86 11.84
C ALA A 3 -10.39 14.22 12.64
N ARG A 4 -10.75 13.43 13.65
CA ARG A 4 -9.82 12.75 14.55
C ARG A 4 -9.67 11.31 14.08
N PHE A 5 -8.44 10.89 13.77
CA PHE A 5 -8.13 9.50 13.46
C PHE A 5 -7.18 8.95 14.51
N ASP A 6 -7.73 8.19 15.46
CA ASP A 6 -6.93 7.36 16.36
C ASP A 6 -6.78 5.97 15.73
N LEU A 7 -5.56 5.45 15.72
CA LEU A 7 -5.25 4.16 15.13
C LEU A 7 -5.18 3.10 16.22
N ASN A 8 -5.96 2.04 16.05
CA ASN A 8 -5.89 0.85 16.90
C ASN A 8 -4.91 -0.15 16.27
N TYR A 9 -3.90 -0.57 17.04
CA TYR A 9 -2.91 -1.55 16.61
C TYR A 9 -3.08 -2.93 17.28
N ASP A 10 -4.12 -3.15 18.08
CA ASP A 10 -4.31 -4.37 18.88
C ASP A 10 -4.34 -5.62 18.00
N LYS A 11 -5.07 -5.56 16.87
CA LYS A 11 -5.10 -6.65 15.89
C LYS A 11 -3.72 -6.94 15.28
N LEU A 12 -2.93 -5.89 15.03
CA LEU A 12 -1.58 -6.02 14.49
C LEU A 12 -0.60 -6.55 15.54
N ALA A 13 -0.76 -6.13 16.80
CA ALA A 13 0.05 -6.59 17.92
C ALA A 13 -0.26 -8.04 18.34
N GLY A 14 -1.48 -8.51 18.09
CA GLY A 14 -1.91 -9.88 18.38
C GLY A 14 -1.24 -10.95 17.51
N ASP A 15 -0.60 -10.57 16.40
CA ASP A 15 0.19 -11.46 15.56
C ASP A 15 1.69 -11.23 15.84
N SER A 16 2.37 -12.28 16.29
CA SER A 16 3.81 -12.23 16.63
C SER A 16 4.69 -11.81 15.46
N ARG A 17 4.24 -12.08 14.22
CA ARG A 17 4.92 -11.64 12.99
C ARG A 17 4.93 -10.12 12.83
N PHE A 18 3.96 -9.42 13.41
CA PHE A 18 3.79 -7.98 13.24
C PHE A 18 3.94 -7.19 14.55
N ALA A 19 4.11 -7.87 15.70
CA ALA A 19 4.22 -7.23 17.01
C ALA A 19 5.31 -6.14 17.09
N ALA A 20 6.47 -6.36 16.45
CA ALA A 20 7.54 -5.36 16.38
C ALA A 20 7.13 -4.11 15.59
N ILE A 21 6.40 -4.30 14.49
CA ILE A 21 5.86 -3.19 13.70
C ILE A 21 4.79 -2.46 14.51
N ALA A 22 3.88 -3.18 15.17
CA ALA A 22 2.84 -2.59 16.01
C ALA A 22 3.43 -1.73 17.15
N GLY A 23 4.44 -2.24 17.85
CA GLY A 23 5.17 -1.47 18.88
C GLY A 23 5.90 -0.25 18.30
N GLY A 24 6.51 -0.39 17.11
CA GLY A 24 7.11 0.73 16.40
C GLY A 24 6.08 1.80 16.00
N MET A 25 4.88 1.40 15.60
CA MET A 25 3.82 2.30 15.14
C MET A 25 3.05 2.96 16.28
N SER A 26 2.90 2.30 17.43
CA SER A 26 2.19 2.84 18.61
C SER A 26 2.86 4.09 19.20
N THR A 27 4.15 4.29 18.94
CA THR A 27 4.89 5.50 19.33
C THR A 27 4.67 6.70 18.41
N THR A 28 3.86 6.54 17.36
CA THR A 28 3.59 7.62 16.41
C THR A 28 2.54 8.56 16.97
N SER A 29 2.80 9.86 16.85
CA SER A 29 1.85 10.90 17.21
C SER A 29 0.58 10.83 16.35
N ARG A 30 -0.49 11.42 16.89
CA ARG A 30 -1.82 11.53 16.29
C ARG A 30 -1.81 11.96 14.83
N ILE A 31 -2.78 11.47 14.05
CA ILE A 31 -3.07 11.95 12.70
C ILE A 31 -4.18 12.99 12.76
N ASP A 32 -3.76 14.25 12.87
CA ASP A 32 -4.64 15.44 12.93
C ASP A 32 -4.37 16.44 11.79
N SER A 33 -3.42 16.11 10.92
CA SER A 33 -2.91 16.98 9.86
C SER A 33 -2.33 16.15 8.72
N ARG A 34 -2.23 16.76 7.54
CA ARG A 34 -1.59 16.15 6.37
C ARG A 34 -0.13 15.74 6.66
N ASP A 35 0.59 16.56 7.44
CA ASP A 35 1.97 16.26 7.78
C ASP A 35 2.09 15.10 8.76
N ALA A 36 1.19 15.02 9.75
CA ALA A 36 1.12 13.86 10.63
C ALA A 36 0.80 12.58 9.85
N PHE A 37 -0.15 12.63 8.93
CA PHE A 37 -0.46 11.52 8.03
C PHE A 37 0.77 11.09 7.20
N ASN A 38 1.47 12.04 6.59
CA ASN A 38 2.67 11.74 5.81
C ASN A 38 3.80 11.14 6.67
N ARG A 39 3.98 11.61 7.91
CA ARG A 39 4.94 11.03 8.87
C ARG A 39 4.56 9.60 9.22
N TYR A 40 3.28 9.35 9.48
CA TYR A 40 2.76 8.02 9.74
C TYR A 40 3.06 7.06 8.58
N CYS A 41 2.70 7.43 7.34
CA CYS A 41 2.95 6.59 6.17
C CYS A 41 4.44 6.27 5.99
N ARG A 42 5.32 7.26 6.10
CA ARG A 42 6.77 7.04 5.97
C ARG A 42 7.31 6.10 7.04
N LYS A 43 6.84 6.23 8.28
CA LYS A 43 7.26 5.37 9.38
C LYS A 43 6.78 3.93 9.17
N ALA A 44 5.53 3.74 8.74
CA ALA A 44 4.98 2.42 8.43
C ALA A 44 5.80 1.73 7.34
N CYS A 45 6.09 2.43 6.22
CA CYS A 45 6.92 1.89 5.15
C CYS A 45 8.35 1.55 5.61
N ARG A 46 8.95 2.40 6.46
CA ARG A 46 10.28 2.18 7.00
C ARG A 46 10.32 0.93 7.90
N LEU A 47 9.43 0.85 8.88
CA LEU A 47 9.35 -0.30 9.79
C LEU A 47 9.08 -1.61 9.04
N TRP A 48 8.21 -1.56 8.02
CA TRP A 48 7.99 -2.71 7.15
C TRP A 48 9.29 -3.15 6.44
N LYS A 49 10.03 -2.21 5.85
CA LYS A 49 11.28 -2.51 5.14
C LYS A 49 12.38 -3.02 6.08
N GLU A 50 12.47 -2.46 7.28
CA GLU A 50 13.43 -2.90 8.31
C GLU A 50 13.08 -4.31 8.82
N HIS A 51 11.79 -4.60 9.04
CA HIS A 51 11.36 -5.87 9.60
C HIS A 51 11.33 -7.01 8.59
N PHE A 52 11.06 -6.70 7.31
CA PHE A 52 11.00 -7.68 6.22
C PHE A 52 12.12 -7.47 5.19
N SER A 53 13.29 -7.01 5.62
CA SER A 53 14.43 -6.70 4.73
C SER A 53 14.86 -7.90 3.88
N ASP A 54 14.73 -9.10 4.44
CA ASP A 54 15.24 -10.34 3.85
C ASP A 54 14.11 -11.19 3.23
N VAL A 55 12.87 -10.69 3.25
CA VAL A 55 11.75 -11.38 2.62
C VAL A 55 11.75 -11.06 1.13
N PRO A 56 11.85 -12.06 0.24
CA PRO A 56 11.73 -11.84 -1.19
C PRO A 56 10.43 -11.10 -1.50
N ALA A 57 10.47 -10.19 -2.47
CA ALA A 57 9.26 -9.55 -2.96
C ALA A 57 8.25 -10.65 -3.32
N GLY A 58 7.00 -10.52 -2.85
CA GLY A 58 5.98 -11.57 -2.98
C GLY A 58 5.76 -11.97 -4.45
N LYS A 59 5.07 -13.09 -4.70
CA LYS A 59 4.84 -13.63 -6.05
C LYS A 59 4.28 -12.59 -7.04
N THR A 60 3.52 -11.61 -6.55
CA THR A 60 2.94 -10.52 -7.35
C THR A 60 3.97 -9.50 -7.86
N SER A 61 5.16 -9.44 -7.26
CA SER A 61 6.24 -8.54 -7.71
C SER A 61 6.71 -8.82 -9.14
N ALA A 62 6.61 -10.08 -9.59
CA ALA A 62 6.90 -10.46 -10.97
C ALA A 62 5.97 -9.77 -11.99
N LEU A 63 4.76 -9.37 -11.57
CA LEU A 63 3.79 -8.70 -12.42
C LEU A 63 4.11 -7.22 -12.66
N PHE A 64 5.04 -6.63 -11.89
CA PHE A 64 5.25 -5.18 -11.89
C PHE A 64 5.59 -4.65 -13.28
N THR A 65 6.57 -5.26 -13.95
CA THR A 65 7.04 -4.82 -15.27
C THR A 65 5.91 -4.87 -16.29
N ASP A 66 5.19 -5.99 -16.35
CA ASP A 66 4.10 -6.21 -17.30
C ASP A 66 2.95 -5.22 -17.08
N LEU A 67 2.56 -4.99 -15.82
CA LEU A 67 1.47 -4.07 -15.48
C LEU A 67 1.87 -2.61 -15.75
N LEU A 68 3.12 -2.22 -15.45
CA LEU A 68 3.64 -0.90 -15.78
C LEU A 68 3.70 -0.68 -17.30
N GLU A 69 4.07 -1.70 -18.06
CA GLU A 69 4.09 -1.65 -19.50
C GLU A 69 2.67 -1.47 -20.08
N ARG A 70 1.68 -2.22 -19.58
CA ARG A 70 0.26 -2.04 -19.95
C ARG A 70 -0.19 -0.60 -19.73
N ILE A 71 0.14 -0.01 -18.58
CA ILE A 71 -0.16 1.41 -18.29
C ILE A 71 0.54 2.35 -19.27
N ASN A 72 1.82 2.12 -19.56
CA ASN A 72 2.59 2.97 -20.47
C ASN A 72 2.01 2.97 -21.89
N ARG A 73 1.53 1.81 -22.34
CA ARG A 73 0.85 1.59 -23.62
C ARG A 73 -0.62 2.06 -23.62
N ARG A 74 -1.16 2.50 -22.47
CA ARG A 74 -2.59 2.86 -22.29
C ARG A 74 -3.52 1.74 -22.73
N ALA A 75 -3.19 0.50 -22.37
CA ALA A 75 -4.04 -0.66 -22.65
C ALA A 75 -5.42 -0.51 -21.99
N GLU A 76 -6.41 -1.25 -22.48
CA GLU A 76 -7.74 -1.29 -21.87
C GLU A 76 -7.68 -1.66 -20.38
N GLY A 77 -8.56 -1.05 -19.59
CA GLY A 77 -8.60 -1.24 -18.14
C GLY A 77 -7.44 -0.58 -17.39
N THR A 78 -6.66 0.31 -18.01
CA THR A 78 -5.58 1.04 -17.35
C THR A 78 -5.86 2.53 -17.17
N ILE A 79 -5.41 3.08 -16.04
CA ILE A 79 -5.45 4.52 -15.75
C ILE A 79 -4.03 4.98 -15.53
N LYS A 80 -3.48 5.75 -16.49
CA LYS A 80 -2.12 6.29 -16.39
C LYS A 80 -2.09 7.53 -15.52
N THR A 81 -1.12 7.60 -14.60
CA THR A 81 -0.91 8.73 -13.71
C THR A 81 0.56 9.16 -13.71
N PRO A 82 0.91 10.36 -13.19
CA PRO A 82 2.31 10.78 -13.09
C PRO A 82 3.18 9.84 -12.23
N TRP A 83 2.59 9.20 -11.21
CA TRP A 83 3.27 8.29 -10.28
C TRP A 83 3.33 6.83 -10.77
N GLY A 84 2.68 6.50 -11.89
CA GLY A 84 2.55 5.14 -12.39
C GLY A 84 1.17 4.93 -13.00
N GLY A 85 0.32 4.19 -12.30
CA GLY A 85 -1.08 4.07 -12.68
C GLY A 85 -1.84 2.96 -11.96
N VAL A 86 -3.04 2.69 -12.47
CA VAL A 86 -3.93 1.63 -12.00
C VAL A 86 -4.18 0.66 -13.14
N VAL A 87 -4.20 -0.64 -12.85
CA VAL A 87 -4.66 -1.70 -13.76
C VAL A 87 -5.86 -2.38 -13.15
N ILE A 88 -7.02 -2.25 -13.76
CA ILE A 88 -8.25 -2.93 -13.38
C ILE A 88 -8.18 -4.35 -13.93
N MET A 89 -8.25 -5.34 -13.05
CA MET A 89 -8.20 -6.76 -13.38
C MET A 89 -9.60 -7.35 -13.50
N LEU A 90 -10.51 -6.92 -12.62
CA LEU A 90 -11.92 -7.32 -12.60
C LEU A 90 -12.79 -6.10 -12.30
N HIS A 91 -13.90 -5.96 -13.02
CA HIS A 91 -14.90 -4.94 -12.78
C HIS A 91 -16.30 -5.52 -13.04
N GLU A 92 -16.80 -6.28 -12.07
CA GLU A 92 -18.11 -6.95 -12.11
C GLU A 92 -18.88 -6.56 -10.85
N HIS A 93 -19.75 -5.55 -10.92
CA HIS A 93 -20.43 -5.03 -9.73
C HIS A 93 -21.12 -6.15 -8.92
N PRO A 94 -20.91 -6.24 -7.60
CA PRO A 94 -20.17 -5.31 -6.73
C PRO A 94 -18.63 -5.47 -6.70
N ARG A 95 -18.11 -6.54 -7.29
CA ARG A 95 -16.71 -6.96 -7.22
C ARG A 95 -15.79 -6.13 -8.11
N VAL A 96 -14.72 -5.60 -7.51
CA VAL A 96 -13.69 -4.86 -8.24
C VAL A 96 -12.32 -5.28 -7.75
N GLU A 97 -11.44 -5.67 -8.67
CA GLU A 97 -10.05 -5.97 -8.39
C GLU A 97 -9.15 -5.08 -9.24
N LYS A 98 -8.19 -4.40 -8.60
CA LYS A 98 -7.25 -3.53 -9.30
C LYS A 98 -5.88 -3.51 -8.63
N TYR A 99 -4.86 -3.36 -9.46
CA TYR A 99 -3.50 -3.10 -9.02
C TYR A 99 -3.19 -1.61 -9.10
N LEU A 100 -2.65 -1.06 -8.00
CA LEU A 100 -1.92 0.20 -8.03
C LEU A 100 -0.46 -0.11 -8.33
N VAL A 101 0.04 0.41 -9.45
CA VAL A 101 1.41 0.23 -9.92
C VAL A 101 2.16 1.54 -9.69
N ILE A 102 3.02 1.58 -8.68
CA ILE A 102 3.73 2.78 -8.27
C ILE A 102 5.15 2.72 -8.83
N ARG A 103 5.46 3.61 -9.77
CA ARG A 103 6.75 3.63 -10.47
C ARG A 103 7.92 3.86 -9.51
N GLN A 104 7.75 4.80 -8.57
CA GLN A 104 8.78 5.10 -7.60
C GLN A 104 8.93 3.95 -6.60
N GLY A 105 10.09 3.29 -6.61
CA GLY A 105 10.38 2.16 -5.72
C GLY A 105 9.82 0.82 -6.17
N GLY A 106 9.13 0.75 -7.32
CA GLY A 106 8.68 -0.52 -7.90
C GLY A 106 7.56 -1.21 -7.13
N TYR A 107 6.65 -0.46 -6.50
CA TYR A 107 5.63 -1.04 -5.63
C TYR A 107 4.39 -1.48 -6.40
N LEU A 108 3.81 -2.59 -5.95
CA LEU A 108 2.53 -3.11 -6.40
C LEU A 108 1.61 -3.27 -5.18
N ALA A 109 0.39 -2.73 -5.27
CA ALA A 109 -0.65 -2.96 -4.26
C ALA A 109 -1.91 -3.49 -4.93
N LEU A 110 -2.45 -4.59 -4.41
CA LEU A 110 -3.74 -5.15 -4.83
C LEU A 110 -4.84 -4.55 -3.95
N GLU A 111 -5.87 -4.01 -4.59
CA GLU A 111 -7.09 -3.55 -3.95
C GLU A 111 -8.27 -4.38 -4.47
N MET A 112 -9.03 -4.98 -3.56
CA MET A 112 -10.21 -5.79 -3.87
C MET A 112 -11.42 -5.26 -3.10
N HIS A 113 -12.57 -5.21 -3.75
CA HIS A 113 -13.87 -4.89 -3.18
C HIS A 113 -14.83 -6.05 -3.48
N GLU A 114 -15.70 -6.37 -2.51
CA GLU A 114 -16.74 -7.39 -2.61
C GLU A 114 -18.13 -6.80 -2.38
#